data_AF-A0A453MEZ7-F1
#
_entry.id   AF-A0A453MEZ7-F1
#
_cell.length_a   1.000
_cell.length_b   1.000
_cell.length_c   1.000
_cell.angle_alpha   90.00
_cell.angle_beta   90.00
_cell.angle_gamma   90.00
#
_symmetry.space_group_name_H-M   'P 1'
#
loop_
_entity.id
_entity.type
_entity.pdbx_description
1 polymer ?
#
loop_
_entity_poly.entity_id
_entity_poly.type
_entity_poly.pdbx_seq_one_letter_code
_entity_poly.pdbx_strand_id
1 'polypeptide(L)'
;MTPTPARASAATAHALLCRTRCFARANRIRPTTRTFSGAPVGAVGPQGCAEKVGGVKVGDDELDVAIVGGGMVGLAVACALSNMPLTKHLRVAVIDSNPALKSRNYLKKDGVPDSRVSTVTPATISIFRDIGAWEHILQQRHAFFGKMQVWDYTGLGYTRYSARDVGKEYLGCVVENKTLCSSLLLCLQEQKKDLEKMIYPARLVSLAFP
;
A
#
# COMPACT_ATOMS: atom_id res chain seq x y z
N MET A 1 43.79 -34.76 -20.10
CA MET A 1 44.14 -33.90 -18.94
C MET A 1 42.97 -32.99 -18.67
N THR A 2 41.95 -33.53 -17.98
CA THR A 2 41.71 -33.37 -16.53
C THR A 2 41.17 -31.98 -16.17
N PRO A 3 39.86 -31.87 -15.88
CA PRO A 3 39.33 -30.73 -15.14
C PRO A 3 39.66 -30.92 -13.66
N THR A 4 40.10 -29.88 -12.96
CA THR A 4 40.32 -29.92 -11.51
C THR A 4 39.38 -28.93 -10.82
N PRO A 5 38.64 -29.34 -9.76
CA PRO A 5 37.45 -28.64 -9.28
C PRO A 5 37.64 -27.95 -7.92
N ALA A 6 36.59 -27.19 -7.57
CA ALA A 6 36.07 -26.90 -6.23
C ALA A 6 36.92 -26.08 -5.24
N ARG A 7 36.29 -25.01 -4.73
CA ARG A 7 36.17 -24.86 -3.28
C ARG A 7 34.88 -24.14 -2.89
N ALA A 8 33.88 -24.96 -2.54
CA ALA A 8 32.78 -24.56 -1.69
C ALA A 8 33.33 -24.33 -0.28
N SER A 9 32.90 -23.26 0.38
CA SER A 9 33.02 -23.12 1.83
C SER A 9 31.62 -23.03 2.40
N ALA A 10 31.17 -24.14 2.96
CA ALA A 10 30.03 -24.21 3.84
C ALA A 10 30.48 -23.71 5.22
N ALA A 11 29.78 -22.72 5.76
CA ALA A 11 29.85 -22.37 7.17
C ALA A 11 28.45 -22.55 7.76
N THR A 12 28.24 -23.73 8.33
CA THR A 12 27.13 -24.07 9.21
C THR A 12 27.34 -23.38 10.54
N ALA A 13 26.38 -22.58 11.00
CA ALA A 13 26.29 -22.13 12.39
C ALA A 13 24.87 -22.36 12.90
N HIS A 14 24.70 -23.48 13.58
CA HIS A 14 23.63 -23.72 14.54
C HIS A 14 23.99 -22.98 15.84
N ALA A 15 23.08 -22.18 16.42
CA ALA A 15 22.82 -22.18 17.86
C ALA A 15 21.73 -21.18 18.30
N LEU A 16 20.71 -21.75 18.94
CA LEU A 16 20.00 -21.30 20.13
C LEU A 16 19.27 -19.94 20.17
N LEU A 17 17.94 -20.04 20.12
CA LEU A 17 17.00 -19.62 21.15
C LEU A 17 17.54 -18.65 22.22
N CYS A 18 17.07 -17.40 22.18
CA CYS A 18 16.89 -16.61 23.39
C CYS A 18 15.53 -15.88 23.33
N ARG A 19 14.55 -16.47 24.01
CA ARG A 19 13.33 -15.79 24.43
C ARG A 19 13.70 -14.86 25.57
N THR A 20 13.55 -13.54 25.39
CA THR A 20 13.17 -12.69 26.53
C THR A 20 12.32 -11.52 26.07
N ARG A 21 11.12 -11.45 26.65
CA ARG A 21 10.16 -10.36 26.58
C ARG A 21 10.72 -9.16 27.35
N CYS A 22 10.60 -7.97 26.80
CA CYS A 22 10.47 -6.75 27.60
C CYS A 22 9.29 -5.91 27.06
N PHE A 23 8.41 -5.56 28.00
CA PHE A 23 7.15 -4.86 27.85
C PHE A 23 7.35 -3.33 27.91
N ALA A 24 6.26 -2.63 27.58
CA ALA A 24 5.98 -1.19 27.73
C ALA A 24 6.44 -0.32 26.56
N ARG A 25 5.56 0.46 25.90
CA ARG A 25 4.69 1.46 26.52
C ARG A 25 3.43 1.67 25.66
N ALA A 26 2.26 1.41 26.26
CA ALA A 26 0.96 1.68 25.65
C ALA A 26 0.65 3.18 25.74
N ASN A 27 0.47 3.86 24.62
CA ASN A 27 -0.09 5.20 24.58
C ASN A 27 -1.59 5.08 24.34
N ARG A 28 -2.34 4.90 25.44
CA ARG A 28 -3.79 4.74 25.46
C ARG A 28 -4.43 6.13 25.50
N ILE A 29 -4.67 6.72 24.34
CA ILE A 29 -5.48 7.95 24.23
C ILE A 29 -6.95 7.53 24.41
N ARG A 30 -7.55 7.91 25.54
CA ARG A 30 -9.00 7.79 25.77
C ARG A 30 -9.70 8.95 25.05
N PRO A 31 -10.70 8.74 24.20
CA PRO A 31 -11.63 9.80 23.86
C PRO A 31 -12.59 10.00 25.03
N THR A 32 -12.54 11.18 25.64
CA THR A 32 -13.55 11.67 26.57
C THR A 32 -14.85 11.92 25.83
N THR A 33 -15.87 11.13 26.11
CA THR A 33 -17.26 11.40 25.71
C THR A 33 -17.72 12.67 26.41
N ARG A 34 -17.87 13.78 25.68
CA ARG A 34 -18.63 14.95 26.15
C ARG A 34 -20.09 14.74 25.74
N THR A 35 -20.89 14.29 26.69
CA THR A 35 -22.35 14.40 26.62
C THR A 35 -22.72 15.86 26.89
N PHE A 36 -23.37 16.50 25.92
CA PHE A 36 -24.02 17.80 26.12
C PHE A 36 -25.51 17.51 26.36
N SER A 37 -25.92 17.59 27.63
CA SER A 37 -27.34 17.58 28.02
C SER A 37 -27.57 18.81 28.88
N GLY A 38 -28.30 19.77 28.33
CA GLY A 38 -29.01 20.79 29.08
C GLY A 38 -30.50 20.41 29.10
N ALA A 39 -31.06 20.32 30.29
CA ALA A 39 -32.42 19.86 30.59
C ALA A 39 -33.54 20.76 29.99
N PRO A 40 -34.81 20.34 30.07
CA PRO A 40 -35.54 20.65 31.30
C PRO A 40 -36.25 19.45 31.96
N VAL A 41 -36.55 19.68 33.23
CA VAL A 41 -37.11 18.77 34.23
C VAL A 41 -38.63 18.65 34.04
N GLY A 42 -39.16 17.42 34.10
CA GLY A 42 -40.59 17.14 34.07
C GLY A 42 -40.97 15.68 34.34
N ALA A 43 -41.02 15.31 35.63
CA ALA A 43 -41.86 14.31 36.31
C ALA A 43 -42.29 12.94 35.69
N VAL A 44 -41.83 11.88 36.37
CA VAL A 44 -42.54 10.66 36.88
C VAL A 44 -43.12 9.59 35.94
N GLY A 45 -42.64 8.34 36.11
CA GLY A 45 -43.38 7.09 35.91
C GLY A 45 -42.50 5.88 35.51
N PRO A 46 -42.54 4.72 36.19
CA PRO A 46 -41.71 3.57 35.85
C PRO A 46 -42.47 2.62 34.90
N GLN A 47 -42.01 2.49 33.66
CA GLN A 47 -42.42 1.39 32.78
C GLN A 47 -41.21 0.91 32.00
N GLY A 48 -40.88 -0.37 32.20
CA GLY A 48 -39.79 -1.02 31.49
C GLY A 48 -40.10 -1.11 30.00
N CYS A 49 -39.07 -0.92 29.19
CA CYS A 49 -38.99 -1.51 27.88
C CYS A 49 -37.52 -1.75 27.59
N ALA A 50 -37.16 -3.01 27.41
CA ALA A 50 -35.84 -3.39 26.92
C ALA A 50 -35.73 -2.85 25.48
N GLU A 51 -35.13 -1.67 25.34
CA GLU A 51 -34.88 -1.07 24.03
C GLU A 51 -33.75 -1.86 23.38
N LYS A 52 -34.15 -2.85 22.57
CA LYS A 52 -33.27 -3.43 21.57
C LYS A 52 -32.78 -2.29 20.69
N VAL A 53 -31.53 -1.87 20.88
CA VAL A 53 -30.79 -1.07 19.91
C VAL A 53 -30.80 -1.88 18.62
N GLY A 54 -31.69 -1.47 17.71
CA GLY A 54 -31.87 -2.09 16.42
C GLY A 54 -30.54 -2.07 15.70
N GLY A 55 -30.00 -3.25 15.39
CA GLY A 55 -28.86 -3.37 14.51
C GLY A 55 -29.20 -2.64 13.21
N VAL A 56 -28.45 -1.57 12.92
CA VAL A 56 -28.48 -0.92 11.62
C VAL A 56 -28.18 -2.02 10.61
N LYS A 57 -29.17 -2.35 9.78
CA LYS A 57 -28.95 -3.22 8.63
C LYS A 57 -28.05 -2.44 7.69
N VAL A 58 -26.77 -2.75 7.75
CA VAL A 58 -25.74 -2.31 6.81
C VAL A 58 -26.25 -2.65 5.42
N GLY A 59 -26.56 -1.63 4.62
CA GLY A 59 -26.99 -1.81 3.24
C GLY A 59 -25.87 -2.42 2.40
N ASP A 60 -26.23 -3.11 1.32
CA ASP A 60 -25.25 -3.68 0.37
C ASP A 60 -24.33 -2.60 -0.25
N ASP A 61 -24.72 -1.33 -0.16
CA ASP A 61 -23.97 -0.16 -0.66
C ASP A 61 -23.08 0.54 0.39
N GLU A 62 -23.06 0.06 1.64
CA GLU A 62 -22.23 0.67 2.67
C GLU A 62 -20.76 0.25 2.47
N LEU A 63 -19.84 1.20 2.60
CA LEU A 63 -18.41 1.00 2.42
C LEU A 63 -17.70 1.42 3.71
N ASP A 64 -16.70 0.66 4.12
CA ASP A 64 -15.90 1.01 5.29
C ASP A 64 -14.87 2.10 4.95
N VAL A 65 -14.34 2.06 3.71
CA VAL A 65 -13.36 3.02 3.22
C VAL A 65 -13.66 3.40 1.77
N ALA A 66 -13.85 4.68 1.51
CA ALA A 66 -13.92 5.24 0.15
C ALA A 66 -12.65 6.03 -0.18
N ILE A 67 -11.92 5.60 -1.20
CA ILE A 67 -10.69 6.22 -1.69
C ILE A 67 -11.03 7.02 -2.94
N VAL A 68 -10.91 8.35 -2.85
CA VAL A 68 -11.15 9.25 -4.00
C VAL A 68 -9.83 9.45 -4.74
N GLY A 69 -9.71 8.88 -5.93
CA GLY A 69 -8.51 8.90 -6.77
C GLY A 69 -7.81 7.54 -6.87
N GLY A 70 -7.89 6.93 -8.05
CA GLY A 70 -7.25 5.68 -8.45
C GLY A 70 -5.90 5.93 -9.13
N GLY A 71 -5.11 6.86 -8.60
CA GLY A 71 -3.70 6.99 -8.95
C GLY A 71 -2.84 5.93 -8.26
N MET A 72 -1.53 6.00 -8.48
CA MET A 72 -0.54 5.11 -7.84
C MET A 72 -0.68 5.04 -6.31
N VAL A 73 -0.96 6.16 -5.64
CA VAL A 73 -1.11 6.18 -4.17
C VAL A 73 -2.44 5.56 -3.73
N GLY A 74 -3.57 5.94 -4.33
CA GLY A 74 -4.88 5.42 -3.96
C GLY A 74 -4.99 3.92 -4.21
N LEU A 75 -4.44 3.44 -5.33
CA LEU A 75 -4.35 2.00 -5.60
C LEU A 75 -3.43 1.28 -4.61
N ALA A 76 -2.29 1.86 -4.23
CA ALA A 76 -1.41 1.27 -3.22
C ALA A 76 -2.09 1.13 -1.85
N VAL A 77 -2.86 2.14 -1.43
CA VAL A 77 -3.66 2.07 -0.19
C VAL A 77 -4.76 1.02 -0.32
N ALA A 78 -5.46 0.97 -1.46
CA ALA A 78 -6.48 -0.05 -1.72
C ALA A 78 -5.89 -1.47 -1.63
N CYS A 79 -4.70 -1.70 -2.20
CA CYS A 79 -3.99 -2.99 -2.10
C CYS A 79 -3.63 -3.30 -0.65
N ALA A 80 -3.05 -2.33 0.08
CA ALA A 80 -2.65 -2.52 1.46
C ALA A 80 -3.85 -2.91 2.34
N LEU A 81 -4.95 -2.17 2.24
CA LEU A 81 -6.17 -2.47 3.00
C LEU A 81 -6.76 -3.83 2.61
N SER A 82 -6.74 -4.18 1.33
CA SER A 82 -7.31 -5.45 0.84
C SER A 82 -6.47 -6.68 1.19
N ASN A 83 -5.14 -6.53 1.25
CA ASN A 83 -4.21 -7.67 1.35
C ASN A 83 -3.69 -7.90 2.77
N MET A 84 -3.70 -6.89 3.64
CA MET A 84 -3.22 -7.07 5.00
C MET A 84 -4.22 -7.90 5.84
N PRO A 85 -3.76 -8.92 6.59
CA PRO A 85 -4.64 -9.80 7.37
C PRO A 85 -5.57 -9.08 8.34
N LEU A 86 -5.12 -7.94 8.88
CA LEU A 86 -5.86 -7.15 9.85
C LEU A 86 -6.97 -6.30 9.22
N THR A 87 -6.90 -5.99 7.92
CA THR A 87 -7.82 -5.05 7.25
C THR A 87 -8.59 -5.67 6.09
N LYS A 88 -8.28 -6.91 5.70
CA LYS A 88 -8.93 -7.61 4.58
C LYS A 88 -10.47 -7.71 4.64
N HIS A 89 -11.03 -7.55 5.83
CA HIS A 89 -12.46 -7.59 6.09
C HIS A 89 -13.17 -6.27 5.74
N LEU A 90 -12.42 -5.18 5.53
CA LEU A 90 -12.97 -3.88 5.14
C LEU A 90 -13.46 -3.91 3.69
N ARG A 91 -14.63 -3.32 3.46
CA ARG A 91 -15.19 -3.00 2.15
C ARG A 91 -14.61 -1.68 1.69
N VAL A 92 -13.61 -1.78 0.80
CA VAL A 92 -12.90 -0.64 0.23
C VAL A 92 -13.46 -0.35 -1.16
N ALA A 93 -13.64 0.92 -1.48
CA ALA A 93 -13.95 1.40 -2.83
C ALA A 93 -12.91 2.42 -3.31
N VAL A 94 -12.65 2.44 -4.60
CA VAL A 94 -11.82 3.43 -5.30
C VAL A 94 -12.71 4.17 -6.30
N ILE A 95 -12.83 5.48 -6.14
CA ILE A 95 -13.68 6.35 -6.97
C ILE A 95 -12.77 7.21 -7.84
N ASP A 96 -12.77 6.96 -9.14
CA ASP A 96 -12.00 7.75 -10.10
C ASP A 96 -12.54 7.58 -11.53
N SER A 97 -12.66 8.68 -12.27
CA SER A 97 -13.12 8.70 -13.67
C SER A 97 -12.06 8.23 -14.69
N ASN A 98 -10.84 7.89 -14.27
CA ASN A 98 -9.75 7.51 -15.15
C ASN A 98 -10.04 6.18 -15.89
N PRO A 99 -10.17 6.17 -17.23
CA PRO A 99 -10.46 4.95 -17.98
C PRO A 99 -9.35 3.90 -17.91
N ALA A 100 -8.11 4.30 -17.56
CA ALA A 100 -6.99 3.37 -17.40
C ALA A 100 -7.21 2.32 -16.30
N LEU A 101 -8.10 2.61 -15.34
CA LEU A 101 -8.49 1.69 -14.27
C LEU A 101 -9.29 0.47 -14.76
N LYS A 102 -9.72 0.48 -16.02
CA LYS A 102 -10.37 -0.68 -16.66
C LYS A 102 -9.38 -1.62 -17.34
N SER A 103 -8.10 -1.22 -17.48
CA SER A 103 -7.09 -2.06 -18.11
C SER A 103 -6.80 -3.29 -17.26
N ARG A 104 -6.72 -4.47 -17.88
CA ARG A 104 -6.46 -5.76 -17.21
C ARG A 104 -5.18 -6.45 -17.70
N ASN A 105 -4.38 -5.74 -18.49
CA ASN A 105 -3.23 -6.33 -19.17
C ASN A 105 -1.92 -5.68 -18.74
N TYR A 106 -0.85 -6.48 -18.72
CA TYR A 106 0.51 -5.98 -18.66
C TYR A 106 0.79 -5.04 -19.84
N LEU A 107 1.60 -4.01 -19.58
CA LEU A 107 2.06 -3.12 -20.62
C LEU A 107 3.11 -3.82 -21.49
N LYS A 108 3.03 -3.62 -22.82
CA LYS A 108 3.99 -4.17 -23.77
C LYS A 108 5.37 -3.56 -23.55
N LYS A 109 6.41 -4.40 -23.53
CA LYS A 109 7.81 -3.98 -23.36
C LYS A 109 8.45 -3.41 -24.63
N ASP A 110 7.79 -3.55 -25.78
CA ASP A 110 8.38 -3.22 -27.09
C ASP A 110 8.04 -1.79 -27.57
N GLY A 111 7.25 -1.04 -26.79
CA GLY A 111 6.87 0.34 -27.10
C GLY A 111 7.91 1.37 -26.69
N VAL A 112 7.69 2.63 -27.08
CA VAL A 112 8.50 3.77 -26.62
C VAL A 112 8.38 3.93 -25.09
N PRO A 113 9.49 4.18 -24.36
CA PRO A 113 9.45 4.50 -22.93
C PRO A 113 8.58 5.70 -22.58
N ASP A 114 7.79 5.54 -21.52
CA ASP A 114 7.00 6.65 -21.00
C ASP A 114 7.92 7.68 -20.33
N SER A 115 7.71 8.96 -20.62
CA SER A 115 8.52 10.03 -20.03
C SER A 115 8.26 10.22 -18.54
N ARG A 116 7.10 9.78 -18.04
CA ARG A 116 6.74 9.85 -16.62
C ARG A 116 7.23 8.61 -15.89
N VAL A 117 8.38 8.75 -15.26
CA VAL A 117 8.98 7.73 -14.39
C VAL A 117 9.03 8.21 -12.95
N SER A 118 9.05 7.24 -12.03
CA SER A 118 9.29 7.46 -10.61
C SER A 118 10.47 6.62 -10.16
N THR A 119 11.31 7.20 -9.31
CA THR A 119 12.38 6.47 -8.63
C THR A 119 11.82 5.88 -7.34
N VAL A 120 11.70 4.57 -7.28
CA VAL A 120 11.25 3.84 -6.09
C VAL A 120 12.44 3.47 -5.22
N THR A 121 12.37 3.84 -3.95
CA THR A 121 13.39 3.54 -2.94
C THR A 121 13.25 2.09 -2.44
N PRO A 122 14.28 1.50 -1.81
CA PRO A 122 14.18 0.17 -1.20
C PRO A 122 13.02 0.05 -0.20
N ALA A 123 12.69 1.12 0.53
CA ALA A 123 11.54 1.16 1.43
C ALA A 123 10.21 1.04 0.65
N THR A 124 10.05 1.78 -0.43
CA THR A 124 8.87 1.68 -1.31
C THR A 124 8.78 0.31 -1.98
N ILE A 125 9.91 -0.27 -2.39
CA ILE A 125 9.98 -1.63 -2.92
C ILE A 125 9.48 -2.64 -1.88
N SER A 126 9.88 -2.49 -0.61
CA SER A 126 9.38 -3.34 0.48
C SER A 126 7.86 -3.26 0.60
N ILE A 127 7.29 -2.05 0.57
CA ILE A 127 5.82 -1.86 0.62
C ILE A 127 5.15 -2.57 -0.57
N PHE A 128 5.69 -2.42 -1.79
CA PHE A 128 5.13 -3.11 -2.96
C PHE A 128 5.23 -4.62 -2.88
N ARG A 129 6.26 -5.17 -2.22
CA ARG A 129 6.37 -6.62 -1.95
C ARG A 129 5.34 -7.06 -0.92
N ASP A 130 5.20 -6.31 0.16
CA ASP A 130 4.27 -6.64 1.26
C ASP A 130 2.82 -6.65 0.78
N ILE A 131 2.45 -5.74 -0.12
CA ILE A 131 1.12 -5.72 -0.73
C ILE A 131 1.00 -6.66 -1.94
N GLY A 132 2.06 -7.32 -2.40
CA GLY A 132 2.05 -8.26 -3.53
C GLY A 132 2.14 -7.64 -4.94
N ALA A 133 2.30 -6.32 -5.06
CA ALA A 133 2.35 -5.65 -6.36
C ALA A 133 3.73 -5.71 -7.04
N TRP A 134 4.80 -6.00 -6.27
CA TRP A 134 6.17 -5.96 -6.78
C TRP A 134 6.44 -6.96 -7.91
N GLU A 135 5.85 -8.16 -7.84
CA GLU A 135 6.03 -9.18 -8.87
C GLU A 135 5.49 -8.71 -10.23
N HIS A 136 4.34 -8.02 -10.25
CA HIS A 136 3.80 -7.43 -11.47
C HIS A 136 4.70 -6.33 -12.05
N ILE A 137 5.41 -5.57 -11.21
CA ILE A 137 6.36 -4.54 -11.65
C ILE A 137 7.57 -5.21 -12.33
N LEU A 138 8.09 -6.30 -11.76
CA LEU A 138 9.21 -7.04 -12.34
C LEU A 138 8.86 -7.69 -13.70
N GLN A 139 7.60 -8.05 -13.90
CA GLN A 139 7.11 -8.54 -15.19
C GLN A 139 7.03 -7.45 -16.26
N GLN A 140 7.15 -6.17 -15.89
CA GLN A 140 7.09 -5.01 -16.78
C GLN A 140 8.45 -4.31 -16.88
N ARG A 141 8.50 -3.14 -17.53
CA ARG A 141 9.73 -2.38 -17.70
C ARG A 141 10.12 -1.70 -16.38
N HIS A 142 11.35 -1.93 -15.96
CA HIS A 142 11.94 -1.36 -14.76
C HIS A 142 13.47 -1.32 -14.91
N ALA A 143 14.15 -0.44 -14.17
CA ALA A 143 15.60 -0.31 -14.23
C ALA A 143 16.18 -0.07 -12.83
N PHE A 144 16.91 -1.04 -12.30
CA PHE A 144 17.67 -0.85 -11.05
C PHE A 144 18.90 0.01 -11.29
N PHE A 145 19.24 0.84 -10.31
CA PHE A 145 20.50 1.59 -10.30
C PHE A 145 21.19 1.45 -8.95
N GLY A 146 22.50 1.25 -9.00
CA GLY A 146 23.36 1.09 -7.82
C GLY A 146 24.30 2.26 -7.59
N LYS A 147 24.29 3.29 -8.46
CA LYS A 147 25.19 4.44 -8.37
C LYS A 147 24.42 5.73 -8.60
N MET A 148 24.79 6.78 -7.87
CA MET A 148 24.23 8.13 -8.02
C MET A 148 25.37 9.13 -7.96
N GLN A 149 25.31 10.16 -8.82
CA GLN A 149 26.23 11.28 -8.76
C GLN A 149 25.40 12.56 -8.63
N VAL A 150 25.81 13.42 -7.71
CA VAL A 150 25.19 14.73 -7.49
C VAL A 150 26.27 15.78 -7.71
N TRP A 151 25.98 16.77 -8.55
CA TRP A 151 26.89 17.87 -8.87
C TRP A 151 26.07 19.16 -8.99
N ASP A 152 26.76 20.30 -8.93
CA ASP A 152 26.18 21.62 -9.17
C ASP A 152 26.84 22.25 -10.40
N TYR A 153 26.09 23.10 -11.12
CA TYR A 153 26.58 23.78 -12.32
C TYR A 153 27.61 24.87 -11.98
N THR A 154 27.56 25.44 -10.77
CA THR A 154 28.44 26.54 -10.36
C THR A 154 29.83 26.10 -9.93
N GLY A 155 30.03 24.82 -9.65
CA GLY A 155 31.24 24.29 -9.03
C GLY A 155 31.84 23.09 -9.76
N LEU A 156 33.10 22.79 -9.44
CA LEU A 156 33.80 21.59 -9.91
C LEU A 156 33.59 20.37 -8.99
N GLY A 157 32.89 20.57 -7.86
CA GLY A 157 32.63 19.53 -6.87
C GLY A 157 31.50 18.59 -7.28
N TYR A 158 31.66 17.31 -6.97
CA TYR A 158 30.59 16.32 -7.08
C TYR A 158 30.67 15.33 -5.91
N THR A 159 29.54 14.72 -5.57
CA THR A 159 29.48 13.57 -4.64
C THR A 159 29.00 12.34 -5.40
N ARG A 160 29.66 11.20 -5.17
CA ARG A 160 29.25 9.90 -5.70
C ARG A 160 28.79 9.00 -4.57
N TYR A 161 27.73 8.27 -4.85
CA TYR A 161 27.17 7.26 -3.96
C TYR A 161 27.14 5.92 -4.70
N SER A 162 27.51 4.86 -4.01
CA SER A 162 27.35 3.48 -4.49
C SER A 162 26.59 2.66 -3.46
N ALA A 163 25.63 1.86 -3.92
CA ALA A 163 24.88 0.94 -3.07
C ALA A 163 25.81 -0.02 -2.31
N ARG A 164 26.95 -0.36 -2.91
CA ARG A 164 27.95 -1.25 -2.32
C ARG A 164 28.61 -0.66 -1.07
N ASP A 165 28.67 0.67 -0.95
CA ASP A 165 29.31 1.34 0.18
C ASP A 165 28.51 1.13 1.48
N VAL A 166 27.22 0.80 1.35
CA VAL A 166 26.31 0.47 2.47
C VAL A 166 25.86 -0.99 2.44
N GLY A 167 26.57 -1.85 1.72
CA GLY A 167 26.27 -3.29 1.62
C GLY A 167 24.91 -3.60 1.00
N LYS A 168 24.42 -2.75 0.09
CA LYS A 168 23.18 -2.96 -0.67
C LYS A 168 23.47 -3.26 -2.15
N GLU A 169 22.55 -3.96 -2.80
CA GLU A 169 22.67 -4.31 -4.23
C GLU A 169 22.35 -3.12 -5.15
N TYR A 170 21.35 -2.33 -4.78
CA TYR A 170 20.86 -1.17 -5.53
C TYR A 170 20.46 -0.04 -4.58
N LEU A 171 20.52 1.19 -5.09
CA LEU A 171 20.02 2.38 -4.40
C LEU A 171 18.52 2.56 -4.62
N GLY A 172 17.99 2.06 -5.73
CA GLY A 172 16.58 2.10 -6.06
C GLY A 172 16.29 1.49 -7.43
N CYS A 173 15.05 1.68 -7.86
CA CYS A 173 14.59 1.26 -9.18
C CYS A 173 13.83 2.41 -9.84
N VAL A 174 14.06 2.65 -11.13
CA VAL A 174 13.29 3.58 -11.94
C VAL A 174 12.20 2.78 -12.64
N VAL A 175 10.95 3.22 -12.48
CA VAL A 175 9.77 2.54 -13.02
C VAL A 175 8.86 3.57 -13.68
N GLU A 176 8.27 3.22 -14.83
CA GLU A 176 7.26 4.03 -15.48
C GLU A 176 6.02 4.16 -14.58
N ASN A 177 5.42 5.35 -14.50
CA ASN A 177 4.27 5.57 -13.63
C ASN A 177 3.07 4.73 -14.06
N LYS A 178 2.91 4.50 -15.37
CA LYS A 178 1.86 3.61 -15.90
C LYS A 178 2.09 2.16 -15.46
N THR A 179 3.35 1.69 -15.42
CA THR A 179 3.69 0.36 -14.90
C THR A 179 3.35 0.24 -13.42
N LEU A 180 3.64 1.26 -12.60
CA LEU A 180 3.25 1.25 -11.19
C LEU A 180 1.74 1.13 -11.01
N CYS A 181 0.95 1.98 -11.66
CA CYS A 181 -0.51 1.93 -11.59
C CYS A 181 -1.08 0.60 -12.12
N SER A 182 -0.59 0.13 -13.27
CA SER A 182 -1.01 -1.14 -13.87
C SER A 182 -0.71 -2.33 -12.95
N SER A 183 0.47 -2.36 -12.34
CA SER A 183 0.89 -3.44 -11.43
C SER A 183 0.04 -3.48 -10.16
N LEU A 184 -0.29 -2.33 -9.59
CA LEU A 184 -1.19 -2.24 -8.44
C LEU A 184 -2.60 -2.68 -8.79
N LEU A 185 -3.08 -2.30 -9.98
CA LEU A 185 -4.40 -2.70 -10.47
C LEU A 185 -4.49 -4.22 -10.71
N LEU A 186 -3.46 -4.84 -11.30
CA LEU A 186 -3.36 -6.29 -11.47
C LEU A 186 -3.38 -7.01 -10.11
N CYS A 187 -2.63 -6.49 -9.13
CA CYS A 187 -2.62 -7.02 -7.77
C CYS A 187 -4.02 -7.03 -7.14
N LEU A 188 -4.79 -5.95 -7.30
CA LEU A 188 -6.17 -5.88 -6.83
C LEU A 188 -7.09 -6.91 -7.53
N GLN A 189 -6.87 -7.15 -8.82
CA GLN A 189 -7.65 -8.10 -9.63
C GLN A 189 -7.45 -9.55 -9.22
N GLU A 190 -6.24 -9.95 -8.85
CA GLU A 190 -5.98 -11.31 -8.39
C GLU A 190 -6.65 -11.62 -7.05
N GLN A 191 -6.78 -10.61 -6.19
CA GLN A 191 -7.22 -10.78 -4.80
C GLN A 191 -8.75 -10.69 -4.64
N LYS A 192 -9.44 -9.98 -5.54
CA LYS A 192 -10.89 -9.74 -5.45
C LYS A 192 -11.58 -10.15 -6.75
N LYS A 193 -12.36 -11.24 -6.69
CA LYS A 193 -13.21 -11.69 -7.81
C LYS A 193 -14.27 -10.66 -8.20
N ASP A 194 -14.68 -9.80 -7.27
CA ASP A 194 -15.69 -8.76 -7.47
C ASP A 194 -15.07 -7.36 -7.60
N LEU A 195 -14.06 -7.19 -8.46
CA LEU A 195 -13.40 -5.88 -8.65
C LEU A 195 -14.34 -4.79 -9.15
N GLU A 196 -15.41 -5.17 -9.85
CA GLU A 196 -16.46 -4.27 -10.33
C GLU A 196 -17.26 -3.62 -9.20
N LYS A 197 -17.22 -4.19 -7.99
CA LYS A 197 -17.79 -3.60 -6.78
C LYS A 197 -16.80 -2.70 -6.02
N MET A 198 -15.53 -2.69 -6.43
CA MET A 198 -14.48 -1.92 -5.76
C MET A 198 -14.09 -0.67 -6.56
N ILE A 199 -14.02 -0.73 -7.88
CA ILE A 199 -13.64 0.42 -8.70
C ILE A 199 -14.89 1.08 -9.30
N TYR A 200 -15.15 2.31 -8.86
CA TYR A 200 -16.24 3.15 -9.35
C TYR A 200 -15.69 4.14 -10.38
N PRO A 201 -16.00 3.97 -11.68
CA PRO A 201 -15.54 4.86 -12.74
C PRO A 201 -16.32 6.18 -12.73
N ALA A 202 -16.21 6.93 -11.65
CA ALA A 202 -17.02 8.11 -11.36
C ALA A 202 -16.16 9.29 -10.90
N ARG A 203 -16.66 10.49 -11.15
CA ARG A 203 -16.09 11.73 -10.64
C ARG A 203 -16.89 12.17 -9.42
N LEU A 204 -16.21 12.43 -8.30
CA LEU A 204 -16.86 13.00 -7.12
C LEU A 204 -17.33 14.43 -7.43
N VAL A 205 -18.61 14.72 -7.19
CA VAL A 205 -19.20 16.05 -7.41
C VAL A 205 -19.35 16.80 -6.08
N SER A 206 -19.83 16.12 -5.06
CA SER A 206 -20.01 16.68 -3.72
C SER A 206 -19.82 15.59 -2.67
N LEU A 207 -19.50 16.00 -1.45
CA LEU A 207 -19.37 15.13 -0.29
C LEU A 207 -20.04 15.82 0.89
N ALA A 208 -20.98 15.11 1.52
CA ALA A 208 -21.65 15.57 2.73
C ALA A 208 -21.34 14.59 3.85
N PHE A 209 -20.98 15.13 5.01
CA PHE A 209 -20.83 14.36 6.23
C PHE A 209 -22.03 14.65 7.15
N PRO A 210 -22.44 13.70 8.00
CA PRO A 210 -23.49 13.90 9.00
C PRO A 210 -23.21 15.08 9.94
#